data_AF-A0A820LJ06-F1
#
_entry.id   AF-A0A820LJ06-F1
#
_cell.length_a   1.000
_cell.length_b   1.000
_cell.length_c   1.000
_cell.angle_alpha   90.00
_cell.angle_beta   90.00
_cell.angle_gamma   90.00
#
_symmetry.space_group_name_H-M   'P 1'
#
loop_
_entity.id
_entity.type
_entity.pdbx_description
1 polymer ?
#
loop_
_entity_poly.entity_id
_entity_poly.type
_entity_poly.pdbx_seq_one_letter_code
_entity_poly.pdbx_strand_id
1 'polypeptide(L)'
;MNFRDEKVSNITYEQIEKLSENRLVDRWILNELNKTIGKVNDCLNNYTFHLAIVRLRDSFLKDFCDFYIEFSKIPIKQQSNENIKSNVQILLYYLLKQYLILYHPFLPAMTEELWQDLTQGKQGYLIHQLYPTMKHNENINPMDSQVIQIIRLILKNSTYFKQMLRLSRDSDIIIYFNNQNHENLSTHIENYLIEIRKITRLN
;
A
#
# COMPACT_ATOMS: atom_id res chain seq x y z
N MET A 1 -17.66 7.92 2.80
CA MET A 1 -16.78 9.10 2.70
C MET A 1 -16.67 9.47 1.24
N ASN A 2 -17.01 10.70 0.88
CA ASN A 2 -16.87 11.19 -0.48
C ASN A 2 -15.42 11.66 -0.60
N PHE A 3 -14.58 11.01 -1.40
CA PHE A 3 -13.23 11.50 -1.71
C PHE A 3 -13.24 12.88 -2.40
N ARG A 4 -14.44 13.39 -2.68
CA ARG A 4 -14.82 14.65 -3.32
C ARG A 4 -14.82 15.86 -2.37
N ASP A 5 -14.65 15.63 -1.06
CA ASP A 5 -14.62 16.68 -0.04
C ASP A 5 -13.25 17.41 -0.04
N GLU A 6 -13.27 18.75 -0.07
CA GLU A 6 -12.07 19.61 -0.15
C GLU A 6 -11.05 19.41 0.98
N LYS A 7 -11.50 18.83 2.11
CA LYS A 7 -10.62 18.48 3.23
C LYS A 7 -9.64 17.34 2.90
N VAL A 8 -9.98 16.46 1.95
CA VAL A 8 -9.12 15.32 1.58
C VAL A 8 -8.06 15.73 0.55
N SER A 9 -8.33 16.77 -0.24
CA SER A 9 -7.41 17.23 -1.30
C SER A 9 -6.12 17.87 -0.76
N ASN A 10 -6.16 18.53 0.40
CA ASN A 10 -5.06 19.34 0.95
C ASN A 10 -4.42 18.72 2.21
N ILE A 11 -4.34 17.40 2.28
CA ILE A 11 -3.73 16.71 3.42
C ILE A 11 -2.20 16.75 3.30
N THR A 12 -1.53 17.21 4.35
CA THR A 12 -0.06 17.24 4.42
C THR A 12 0.51 15.86 4.74
N TYR A 13 1.78 15.64 4.43
CA TYR A 13 2.43 14.37 4.76
C TYR A 13 2.43 14.07 6.26
N GLU A 14 2.65 15.08 7.12
CA GLU A 14 2.61 14.91 8.59
C GLU A 14 1.23 14.42 9.07
N GLN A 15 0.16 14.91 8.43
CA GLN A 15 -1.19 14.40 8.72
C GLN A 15 -1.34 12.95 8.27
N ILE A 16 -0.83 12.60 7.08
CA ILE A 16 -0.86 11.21 6.58
C ILE A 16 -0.08 10.25 7.48
N GLU A 17 1.10 10.67 7.91
CA GLU A 17 1.96 9.91 8.83
C GLU A 17 1.23 9.61 10.13
N LYS A 18 0.63 10.64 10.76
CA LYS A 18 -0.19 10.48 11.96
C LYS A 18 -1.39 9.56 11.76
N LEU A 19 -2.06 9.60 10.60
CA LEU A 19 -3.19 8.72 10.30
C LEU A 19 -2.77 7.25 10.18
N SER A 20 -1.52 7.02 9.76
CA SER A 20 -0.95 5.68 9.55
C SER A 20 -0.43 5.03 10.84
N GLU A 21 -0.15 5.80 11.90
CA GLU A 21 0.47 5.33 13.14
C GLU A 21 -0.23 4.12 13.77
N ASN A 22 -1.56 4.07 13.64
CA ASN A 22 -2.40 3.06 14.27
C ASN A 22 -2.31 1.67 13.64
N ARG A 23 -1.82 1.55 12.39
CA ARG A 23 -1.82 0.28 11.66
C ARG A 23 -0.45 0.04 11.05
N LEU A 24 0.13 -1.11 11.40
CA LEU A 24 1.46 -1.47 10.93
C LEU A 24 1.58 -1.48 9.40
N VAL A 25 0.58 -2.03 8.72
CA VAL A 25 0.53 -2.11 7.25
C VAL A 25 0.50 -0.71 6.62
N ASP A 26 -0.20 0.23 7.25
CA ASP A 26 -0.37 1.61 6.78
C ASP A 26 0.96 2.38 6.94
N ARG A 27 1.65 2.24 8.08
CA ARG A 27 3.02 2.78 8.26
C ARG A 27 4.01 2.18 7.25
N TRP A 28 3.91 0.88 7.03
CA TRP A 28 4.84 0.18 6.14
C TRP A 28 4.72 0.63 4.69
N ILE A 29 3.51 0.76 4.15
CA ILE A 29 3.37 1.17 2.74
C ILE A 29 3.87 2.60 2.52
N LEU A 30 3.71 3.49 3.51
CA LEU A 30 4.24 4.84 3.44
C LEU A 30 5.77 4.84 3.40
N ASN A 31 6.41 4.03 4.25
CA ASN A 31 7.85 3.93 4.21
C ASN A 31 8.36 3.30 2.91
N GLU A 32 7.71 2.25 2.40
CA GLU A 32 8.11 1.66 1.12
C GLU A 32 7.90 2.61 -0.06
N LEU A 33 6.85 3.45 -0.04
CA LEU A 33 6.68 4.53 -1.01
C LEU A 33 7.84 5.53 -0.90
N ASN A 34 8.20 5.99 0.30
CA ASN A 34 9.32 6.92 0.50
C ASN A 34 10.65 6.35 -0.01
N LYS A 35 10.94 5.07 0.28
CA LYS A 35 12.13 4.38 -0.26
C LYS A 35 12.07 4.28 -1.78
N THR A 36 10.89 4.06 -2.35
CA THR A 36 10.69 4.00 -3.80
C THR A 36 10.96 5.37 -4.44
N ILE A 37 10.44 6.45 -3.85
CA ILE A 37 10.68 7.83 -4.28
C ILE A 37 12.19 8.11 -4.30
N GLY A 38 12.90 7.81 -3.22
CA GLY A 38 14.37 8.00 -3.17
C GLY A 38 15.09 7.26 -4.30
N LYS A 39 14.83 5.96 -4.45
CA LYS A 39 15.46 5.13 -5.49
C LYS A 39 15.11 5.59 -6.92
N VAL A 40 13.86 6.00 -7.17
CA VAL A 40 13.43 6.51 -8.48
C VAL A 40 14.11 7.84 -8.77
N ASN A 41 14.17 8.75 -7.80
CA ASN A 41 14.87 10.03 -7.93
C ASN A 41 16.36 9.83 -8.22
N ASP A 42 17.02 8.92 -7.51
CA ASP A 42 18.42 8.57 -7.78
C ASP A 42 18.61 8.02 -9.20
N CYS A 43 17.70 7.16 -9.67
CA CYS A 43 17.76 6.63 -11.02
C CYS A 43 17.57 7.73 -12.08
N LEU A 44 16.64 8.66 -11.86
CA LEU A 44 16.38 9.80 -12.75
C LEU A 44 17.57 10.77 -12.78
N ASN A 45 18.16 11.09 -11.63
CA ASN A 45 19.35 11.94 -11.51
C ASN A 45 20.56 11.34 -12.25
N ASN A 46 20.65 10.01 -12.28
CA ASN A 46 21.71 9.29 -13.00
C ASN A 46 21.33 8.91 -14.45
N TYR A 47 20.25 9.47 -15.00
CA TYR A 47 19.75 9.19 -16.36
C TYR A 47 19.46 7.70 -16.65
N THR A 48 19.20 6.91 -15.60
CA THR A 48 18.89 5.47 -15.71
C THR A 48 17.37 5.23 -15.74
N PHE A 49 16.69 5.78 -16.73
CA PHE A 49 15.22 5.74 -16.85
C PHE A 49 14.62 4.32 -16.82
N HIS A 50 15.29 3.37 -17.47
CA HIS A 50 14.85 1.97 -17.48
C HIS A 50 14.84 1.33 -16.07
N LEU A 51 15.80 1.70 -15.22
CA LEU A 51 15.86 1.26 -13.84
C LEU A 51 14.81 1.94 -12.96
N ALA A 52 14.53 3.21 -13.23
CA ALA A 52 13.49 3.98 -12.54
C ALA A 52 12.11 3.35 -12.78
N ILE A 53 11.73 3.11 -14.04
CA ILE A 53 10.41 2.56 -14.37
C ILE A 53 10.23 1.13 -13.87
N VAL A 54 11.28 0.28 -13.92
CA VAL A 54 11.21 -1.08 -13.37
C VAL A 54 10.96 -1.05 -11.87
N ARG A 55 11.67 -0.19 -11.12
CA ARG A 55 11.48 -0.03 -9.68
C ARG A 55 10.09 0.51 -9.34
N LEU A 56 9.65 1.54 -10.05
CA LEU A 56 8.35 2.16 -9.85
C LEU A 56 7.21 1.17 -10.12
N ARG A 57 7.31 0.42 -11.22
CA ARG A 57 6.34 -0.63 -11.58
C ARG A 57 6.28 -1.73 -10.52
N ASP A 58 7.42 -2.22 -10.08
CA ASP A 58 7.48 -3.28 -9.08
C ASP A 58 6.86 -2.82 -7.76
N SER A 59 7.14 -1.59 -7.31
CA SER A 59 6.52 -0.99 -6.12
C SER A 59 5.00 -0.83 -6.29
N PHE A 60 4.55 -0.25 -7.40
CA PHE A 60 3.13 -0.03 -7.67
C PHE A 60 2.34 -1.35 -7.73
N LEU A 61 2.83 -2.34 -8.48
CA LEU A 61 2.10 -3.60 -8.64
C LEU A 61 2.19 -4.47 -7.39
N LYS A 62 3.40 -4.71 -6.86
CA LYS A 62 3.61 -5.71 -5.81
C LYS A 62 3.31 -5.17 -4.42
N ASP A 63 3.68 -3.93 -4.13
CA ASP A 63 3.55 -3.36 -2.78
C ASP A 63 2.19 -2.68 -2.62
N PHE A 64 1.79 -1.88 -3.60
CA PHE A 64 0.52 -1.16 -3.54
C PHE A 64 -0.67 -2.02 -3.99
N CYS A 65 -0.70 -2.52 -5.24
CA CYS A 65 -1.87 -3.24 -5.76
C CYS A 65 -2.07 -4.62 -5.13
N ASP A 66 -1.06 -5.49 -5.18
CA ASP A 66 -1.19 -6.89 -4.73
C ASP A 66 -1.34 -7.00 -3.20
N PHE A 67 -0.73 -6.09 -2.45
CA PHE A 67 -0.68 -6.19 -0.99
C PHE A 67 -1.53 -5.13 -0.31
N TYR A 68 -1.21 -3.84 -0.47
CA TYR A 68 -1.88 -2.80 0.31
C TYR A 68 -3.37 -2.65 -0.04
N ILE A 69 -3.73 -2.67 -1.32
CA ILE A 69 -5.15 -2.63 -1.73
C ILE A 69 -5.91 -3.84 -1.18
N GLU A 70 -5.34 -5.04 -1.21
CA GLU A 70 -5.98 -6.23 -0.62
C GLU A 70 -6.18 -6.07 0.89
N PHE A 71 -5.19 -5.57 1.62
CA PHE A 71 -5.29 -5.28 3.05
C PHE A 71 -6.31 -4.20 3.38
N SER A 72 -6.41 -3.17 2.55
CA SER A 72 -7.36 -2.07 2.74
C SER A 72 -8.82 -2.52 2.67
N LYS A 73 -9.11 -3.67 2.03
CA LYS A 73 -10.47 -4.22 1.93
C LYS A 73 -11.03 -4.62 3.30
N ILE A 74 -10.19 -4.97 4.28
CA ILE A 74 -10.65 -5.37 5.63
C ILE A 74 -11.44 -4.23 6.28
N PRO A 75 -10.85 -3.06 6.58
CA PRO A 75 -11.58 -1.95 7.22
C PRO A 75 -12.62 -1.30 6.30
N ILE A 76 -12.53 -1.47 4.98
CA ILE A 76 -13.53 -0.90 4.06
C ILE A 76 -14.82 -1.71 4.05
N LYS A 77 -14.71 -3.05 4.01
CA LYS A 77 -15.87 -3.96 3.89
C LYS A 77 -16.50 -4.32 5.22
N GLN A 78 -15.75 -4.29 6.32
CA GLN A 78 -16.28 -4.66 7.63
C GLN A 78 -16.91 -3.45 8.32
N GLN A 79 -17.82 -3.69 9.27
CA GLN A 79 -18.29 -2.70 10.26
C GLN A 79 -17.17 -2.32 11.24
N SER A 80 -15.94 -2.11 10.74
CA SER A 80 -14.86 -1.56 11.54
C SER A 80 -15.18 -0.13 11.94
N ASN A 81 -14.51 0.35 12.98
CA ASN A 81 -14.56 1.74 13.43
C ASN A 81 -14.47 2.71 12.24
N GLU A 82 -15.44 3.62 12.12
CA GLU A 82 -15.54 4.56 10.99
C GLU A 82 -14.27 5.39 10.82
N ASN A 83 -13.57 5.70 11.92
CA ASN A 83 -12.30 6.41 11.90
C ASN A 83 -11.21 5.62 11.16
N ILE A 84 -11.11 4.31 11.39
CA ILE A 84 -10.09 3.46 10.72
C ILE A 84 -10.38 3.41 9.22
N LYS A 85 -11.66 3.24 8.85
CA LYS A 85 -12.08 3.24 7.45
C LYS A 85 -11.74 4.56 6.76
N SER A 86 -12.02 5.68 7.41
CA SER A 86 -11.67 7.03 6.95
C SER A 86 -10.16 7.16 6.70
N ASN A 87 -9.34 6.75 7.67
CA ASN A 87 -7.88 6.88 7.58
C ASN A 87 -7.32 6.09 6.40
N VAL A 88 -7.79 4.85 6.21
CA VAL A 88 -7.35 3.98 5.10
C VAL A 88 -7.76 4.54 3.74
N GLN A 89 -8.96 5.11 3.66
CA GLN A 89 -9.45 5.78 2.45
C GLN A 89 -8.59 7.00 2.10
N ILE A 90 -8.29 7.84 3.08
CA ILE A 90 -7.38 8.99 2.92
C ILE A 90 -5.99 8.53 2.46
N LEU A 91 -5.46 7.47 3.08
CA LEU A 91 -4.14 6.95 2.76
C LEU A 91 -4.09 6.35 1.34
N LEU A 92 -5.11 5.59 0.92
CA LEU A 92 -5.22 5.09 -0.46
C LEU A 92 -5.23 6.23 -1.48
N TYR A 93 -5.99 7.29 -1.21
CA TYR A 93 -6.04 8.48 -2.06
C TYR A 93 -4.66 9.15 -2.17
N TYR A 94 -3.99 9.33 -1.03
CA TYR A 94 -2.65 9.90 -0.99
C TYR A 94 -1.64 9.06 -1.78
N LEU A 95 -1.58 7.75 -1.54
CA LEU A 95 -0.66 6.85 -2.23
C LEU A 95 -0.87 6.88 -3.74
N LEU A 96 -2.14 6.80 -4.19
CA LEU A 96 -2.46 6.84 -5.62
C LEU A 96 -2.00 8.16 -6.27
N LYS A 97 -2.20 9.31 -5.61
CA LYS A 97 -1.69 10.60 -6.09
C LYS A 97 -0.17 10.58 -6.25
N GLN A 98 0.56 10.08 -5.27
CA GLN A 98 2.03 10.01 -5.34
C GLN A 98 2.48 9.12 -6.50
N TYR A 99 1.86 7.96 -6.69
CA TYR A 99 2.16 7.09 -7.83
C TYR A 99 1.88 7.77 -9.18
N LEU A 100 0.76 8.49 -9.33
CA LEU A 100 0.46 9.24 -10.56
C LEU A 100 1.54 10.26 -10.88
N ILE A 101 1.99 11.04 -9.88
CA ILE A 101 3.08 12.02 -10.08
C ILE A 101 4.39 11.30 -10.48
N LEU A 102 4.74 10.19 -9.82
CA LEU A 102 5.94 9.41 -10.14
C LEU A 102 5.91 8.78 -11.54
N TYR A 103 4.73 8.37 -12.02
CA TYR A 103 4.57 7.81 -13.36
C TYR A 103 4.54 8.86 -14.46
N HIS A 104 4.23 10.12 -14.13
CA HIS A 104 4.02 11.18 -15.11
C HIS A 104 5.17 11.36 -16.13
N PRO A 105 6.47 11.30 -15.74
CA PRO A 105 7.58 11.37 -16.69
C PRO A 105 7.61 10.23 -17.73
N PHE A 106 6.94 9.11 -17.46
CA PHE A 106 6.91 7.92 -18.32
C PHE A 106 5.58 7.77 -19.08
N LEU A 107 4.47 8.20 -18.47
CA LEU A 107 3.11 8.00 -18.97
C LEU A 107 2.27 9.29 -18.87
N PRO A 108 2.66 10.40 -19.52
CA PRO A 108 2.11 11.72 -19.24
C PRO A 108 0.61 11.83 -19.54
N ALA A 109 0.15 11.37 -20.71
CA ALA A 109 -1.26 11.48 -21.09
C ALA A 109 -2.20 10.66 -20.17
N MET A 110 -1.84 9.41 -19.90
CA MET A 110 -2.64 8.51 -19.05
C MET A 110 -2.69 9.00 -17.59
N THR A 111 -1.56 9.42 -17.05
CA THR A 111 -1.50 9.92 -15.67
C THR A 111 -2.23 11.24 -15.51
N GLU A 112 -2.22 12.11 -16.53
CA GLU A 112 -2.97 13.36 -16.53
C GLU A 112 -4.49 13.10 -16.51
N GLU A 113 -5.00 12.22 -17.37
CA GLU A 113 -6.42 11.84 -17.39
C GLU A 113 -6.87 11.29 -16.02
N LEU A 114 -6.13 10.32 -15.49
CA LEU A 114 -6.42 9.73 -14.18
C LEU A 114 -6.33 10.75 -13.04
N TRP A 115 -5.41 11.72 -13.14
CA TRP A 115 -5.29 12.80 -12.16
C TRP A 115 -6.47 13.76 -12.21
N GLN A 116 -6.93 14.14 -13.40
CA GLN A 116 -8.10 14.99 -13.56
C GLN A 116 -9.35 14.30 -13.00
N ASP A 117 -9.53 13.01 -13.25
CA ASP A 117 -10.62 12.22 -12.69
C ASP A 117 -10.54 12.11 -11.16
N LEU A 118 -9.33 11.85 -10.64
CA LEU A 118 -9.09 11.69 -9.20
C LEU A 118 -9.27 13.00 -8.42
N THR A 119 -8.85 14.13 -8.98
CA THR A 119 -8.89 15.46 -8.33
C THR A 119 -10.09 16.30 -8.73
N GLN A 120 -10.87 15.84 -9.73
CA GLN A 120 -11.99 16.56 -10.34
C GLN A 120 -11.58 17.94 -10.88
N GLY A 121 -10.34 18.07 -11.37
CA GLY A 121 -9.77 19.33 -11.83
C GLY A 121 -9.51 20.39 -10.75
N LYS A 122 -9.78 20.09 -9.47
CA LYS A 122 -9.61 21.04 -8.37
C LYS A 122 -8.14 21.33 -8.04
N GLN A 123 -7.21 20.53 -8.54
CA GLN A 123 -5.77 20.66 -8.26
C GLN A 123 -4.94 21.07 -9.47
N GLY A 124 -5.59 21.52 -10.55
CA GLY A 124 -4.91 21.84 -11.81
C GLY A 124 -4.29 20.62 -12.47
N TYR A 125 -3.40 20.87 -13.43
CA TYR A 125 -2.73 19.82 -14.20
C TYR A 125 -1.64 19.11 -13.39
N LEU A 126 -1.47 17.81 -13.64
CA LEU A 126 -0.46 16.97 -13.00
C LEU A 126 0.96 17.46 -13.33
N ILE A 127 1.18 17.92 -14.57
CA ILE A 127 2.47 18.45 -15.02
C ILE A 127 2.96 19.66 -14.22
N HIS A 128 2.07 20.40 -13.55
CA HIS A 128 2.42 21.55 -12.71
C HIS A 128 2.70 21.19 -11.25
N GLN A 129 2.51 19.91 -10.86
CA GLN A 129 2.72 19.48 -9.48
C GLN A 129 4.21 19.33 -9.17
N LEU A 130 4.56 19.52 -7.90
CA LEU A 130 5.90 19.27 -7.43
C LEU A 130 6.22 17.77 -7.48
N TYR A 131 7.38 17.44 -8.04
CA TYR A 131 7.84 16.07 -8.08
C TYR A 131 8.21 15.58 -6.67
N PRO A 132 7.85 14.34 -6.27
CA PRO A 132 8.01 13.89 -4.89
C PRO A 132 9.49 13.80 -4.51
N THR A 133 9.81 14.26 -3.30
CA THR A 133 11.14 14.08 -2.69
C THR A 133 11.04 13.10 -1.54
N MET A 134 12.12 12.33 -1.34
CA MET A 134 12.20 11.39 -0.23
C MET A 134 12.15 12.16 1.09
N LYS A 135 11.21 11.79 1.95
CA LYS A 135 11.08 12.34 3.31
C LYS A 135 11.86 11.48 4.31
N HIS A 136 12.14 12.03 5.49
CA HIS A 136 12.91 11.35 6.53
C HIS A 136 12.40 9.92 6.74
N ASN A 137 13.33 8.97 6.69
CA ASN A 137 13.06 7.55 6.79
C ASN A 137 12.86 7.20 8.26
N GLU A 138 11.61 7.03 8.69
CA GLU A 138 11.37 6.32 9.95
C GLU A 138 11.88 4.88 9.78
N ASN A 139 12.87 4.52 10.58
CA ASN A 139 13.33 3.14 10.66
C ASN A 139 12.19 2.29 11.22
N ILE A 140 11.41 1.68 10.33
CA ILE A 140 10.48 0.61 10.71
C ILE A 140 11.30 -0.45 11.44
N ASN A 141 10.79 -0.90 12.59
CA ASN A 141 11.42 -1.95 13.36
C ASN A 141 11.70 -3.17 12.46
N PRO A 142 12.92 -3.74 12.45
CA PRO A 142 13.22 -4.90 11.61
C PRO A 142 12.24 -6.06 11.81
N MET A 143 11.68 -6.24 13.01
CA MET A 143 10.65 -7.25 13.27
C MET A 143 9.35 -6.98 12.51
N ASP A 144 8.91 -5.72 12.44
CA ASP A 144 7.71 -5.31 11.73
C ASP A 144 7.81 -5.62 10.22
N SER A 145 9.00 -5.41 9.65
CA SER A 145 9.28 -5.76 8.25
C SER A 145 9.21 -7.27 8.01
N GLN A 146 9.75 -8.08 8.93
CA GLN A 146 9.68 -9.54 8.85
C GLN A 146 8.24 -10.05 8.93
N VAL A 147 7.44 -9.50 9.85
CA VAL A 147 6.01 -9.83 9.96
C VAL A 147 5.31 -9.56 8.63
N ILE A 148 5.52 -8.39 8.02
CA ILE A 148 4.89 -8.06 6.74
C ILE A 148 5.35 -9.00 5.62
N GLN A 149 6.63 -9.37 5.57
CA GLN A 149 7.11 -10.34 4.58
C GLN A 149 6.42 -11.69 4.71
N ILE A 150 6.24 -12.19 5.94
CA ILE A 150 5.50 -13.43 6.22
C ILE A 150 4.06 -13.29 5.73
N ILE A 151 3.39 -12.20 6.07
CA ILE A 151 2.02 -11.90 5.63
C ILE A 151 1.91 -11.90 4.10
N ARG A 152 2.84 -11.25 3.40
CA ARG A 152 2.88 -11.21 1.93
C ARG A 152 3.04 -12.60 1.33
N LEU A 153 3.92 -13.41 1.92
CA LEU A 153 4.14 -14.79 1.49
C LEU A 153 2.86 -15.62 1.65
N ILE A 154 2.16 -15.46 2.77
CA ILE A 154 0.89 -16.14 3.03
C ILE A 154 -0.16 -15.75 1.99
N LEU A 155 -0.38 -14.45 1.77
CA LEU A 155 -1.38 -13.99 0.81
C LEU A 155 -1.05 -14.45 -0.61
N LYS A 156 0.20 -14.32 -1.03
CA LYS A 156 0.64 -14.76 -2.36
C LYS A 156 0.44 -16.26 -2.55
N ASN A 157 0.87 -17.06 -1.58
CA ASN A 157 0.73 -18.51 -1.65
C ASN A 157 -0.75 -18.93 -1.60
N SER A 158 -1.57 -18.30 -0.76
CA SER A 158 -3.01 -18.59 -0.72
C SER A 158 -3.69 -18.35 -2.07
N THR A 159 -3.35 -17.24 -2.74
CA THR A 159 -3.90 -16.90 -4.07
C THR A 159 -3.40 -17.87 -5.14
N TYR A 160 -2.10 -18.18 -5.11
CA TYR A 160 -1.49 -19.17 -6.00
C TYR A 160 -2.14 -20.55 -5.85
N PHE A 161 -2.30 -21.03 -4.63
CA PHE A 161 -2.93 -22.34 -4.36
C PHE A 161 -4.39 -22.38 -4.79
N LYS A 162 -5.19 -21.33 -4.55
CA LYS A 162 -6.58 -21.25 -5.06
C LYS A 162 -6.62 -21.42 -6.57
N GLN A 163 -5.73 -20.74 -7.30
CA GLN A 163 -5.65 -20.84 -8.76
C GLN A 163 -5.18 -22.22 -9.22
N MET A 164 -4.10 -22.73 -8.61
CA MET A 164 -3.52 -24.03 -8.95
C MET A 164 -4.51 -25.17 -8.76
N LEU A 165 -5.25 -25.15 -7.65
CA LEU A 165 -6.25 -26.15 -7.30
C LEU A 165 -7.64 -25.88 -7.94
N ARG A 166 -7.76 -24.82 -8.75
CA ARG A 166 -9.01 -24.37 -9.39
C ARG A 166 -10.18 -24.23 -8.41
N LEU A 167 -9.88 -23.78 -7.20
CA LEU A 167 -10.89 -23.62 -6.16
C LEU A 167 -11.76 -22.38 -6.44
N SER A 168 -13.02 -22.45 -6.02
CA SER A 168 -13.90 -21.28 -6.03
C SER A 168 -13.31 -20.16 -5.16
N ARG A 169 -13.63 -18.90 -5.47
CA ARG A 169 -13.19 -17.74 -4.66
C ARG A 169 -13.62 -17.88 -3.19
N ASP A 170 -14.72 -18.58 -2.96
CA ASP A 170 -15.37 -18.76 -1.66
C ASP A 170 -14.85 -19.98 -0.89
N SER A 171 -13.87 -20.73 -1.41
CA SER A 171 -13.31 -21.87 -0.69
C SER A 171 -12.38 -21.43 0.45
N ASP A 172 -12.58 -22.02 1.63
CA ASP A 172 -11.73 -21.82 2.80
C ASP A 172 -10.42 -22.63 2.66
N ILE A 173 -9.28 -22.04 3.04
CA ILE A 173 -7.94 -22.67 3.04
C ILE A 173 -7.33 -22.59 4.45
N ILE A 174 -7.32 -23.70 5.16
CA ILE A 174 -6.70 -23.74 6.48
C ILE A 174 -5.17 -23.74 6.33
N ILE A 175 -4.50 -22.76 6.95
CA ILE A 175 -3.04 -22.63 6.95
C ILE A 175 -2.52 -23.01 8.34
N TYR A 176 -1.64 -24.01 8.38
CA TYR A 176 -0.97 -24.43 9.62
C TYR A 176 0.40 -23.77 9.72
N PHE A 177 0.64 -23.02 10.80
CA PHE A 177 1.95 -22.49 11.14
C PHE A 177 2.63 -23.39 12.16
N ASN A 178 3.77 -23.96 11.79
CA ASN A 178 4.65 -24.63 12.73
C ASN A 178 5.87 -23.71 12.97
N ASN A 179 5.92 -23.10 14.15
CA ASN A 179 7.02 -22.23 14.56
C ASN A 179 7.84 -22.95 15.63
N GLN A 180 8.97 -23.53 15.24
CA GLN A 180 9.79 -24.29 16.19
C GLN A 180 10.78 -23.41 16.99
N ASN A 181 11.01 -22.13 16.64
CA ASN A 181 12.18 -21.39 17.15
C ASN A 181 11.95 -19.93 17.60
N HIS A 182 10.74 -19.35 17.53
CA HIS A 182 10.53 -17.94 17.94
C HIS A 182 9.18 -17.67 18.62
N GLU A 183 9.11 -17.78 19.95
CA GLU A 183 7.89 -17.47 20.74
C GLU A 183 7.39 -16.03 20.55
N ASN A 184 8.28 -15.05 20.36
CA ASN A 184 7.91 -13.63 20.17
C ASN A 184 7.24 -13.33 18.81
N LEU A 185 7.58 -14.10 17.76
CA LEU A 185 7.00 -13.94 16.43
C LEU A 185 5.57 -14.51 16.38
N SER A 186 5.29 -15.58 17.12
CA SER A 186 3.93 -16.13 17.21
C SER A 186 2.93 -15.14 17.77
N THR A 187 3.24 -14.44 18.88
CA THR A 187 2.31 -13.48 19.51
C THR A 187 2.03 -12.28 18.61
N HIS A 188 3.06 -11.78 17.91
CA HIS A 188 2.89 -10.68 16.96
C HIS A 188 2.08 -11.11 15.73
N ILE A 189 2.36 -12.30 15.18
CA ILE A 189 1.61 -12.85 14.04
C ILE A 189 0.17 -13.17 14.45
N GLU A 190 -0.11 -13.64 15.66
CA GLU A 190 -1.47 -13.91 16.16
C GLU A 190 -2.36 -12.67 16.20
N ASN A 191 -1.81 -11.51 16.58
CA ASN A 191 -2.52 -10.24 16.53
C ASN A 191 -2.93 -9.86 15.08
N TYR A 192 -2.11 -10.21 14.08
CA TYR A 192 -2.41 -9.97 12.67
C TYR A 192 -3.12 -11.14 11.98
N LEU A 193 -3.10 -12.35 12.55
CA LEU A 193 -3.77 -13.55 12.02
C LEU A 193 -5.29 -13.36 11.96
N ILE A 194 -5.86 -12.57 12.87
CA ILE A 194 -7.28 -12.18 12.80
C ILE A 194 -7.55 -11.33 11.55
N GLU A 195 -6.67 -10.38 11.22
CA GLU A 195 -6.77 -9.58 9.98
C GLU A 195 -6.53 -10.45 8.73
N ILE A 196 -5.55 -11.36 8.77
CA ILE A 196 -5.21 -12.25 7.64
C ILE A 196 -6.31 -13.27 7.37
N ARG A 197 -6.83 -13.96 8.40
CA ARG A 197 -7.96 -14.89 8.29
C ARG A 197 -9.14 -14.23 7.59
N LYS A 198 -9.40 -12.96 7.90
CA LYS A 198 -10.47 -12.16 7.29
C LYS A 198 -10.24 -11.82 5.82
N ILE A 199 -9.00 -11.64 5.35
CA ILE A 199 -8.67 -11.39 3.93
C ILE A 199 -8.95 -12.63 3.08
N THR A 200 -8.52 -13.79 3.57
CA THR A 200 -8.62 -15.05 2.83
C THR A 200 -9.99 -15.73 2.92
N ARG A 201 -10.95 -15.14 3.66
CA ARG A 201 -12.19 -15.79 4.13
C ARG A 201 -11.86 -17.16 4.72
N LEU A 202 -11.10 -17.16 5.81
CA LEU A 202 -10.85 -18.33 6.61
C LEU A 202 -11.73 -18.20 7.84
N ASN A 203 -12.77 -19.02 7.91
CA ASN A 203 -13.42 -19.32 9.17
C ASN A 203 -12.42 -20.03 10.09
#